data_AF-A0A135L280-F1
#
_entry.id   AF-A0A135L280-F1
#
_cell.length_a   1.000
_cell.length_b   1.000
_cell.length_c   1.000
_cell.angle_alpha   90.00
_cell.angle_beta   90.00
_cell.angle_gamma   90.00
#
_symmetry.space_group_name_H-M   'P 1'
#
loop_
_entity.id
_entity.type
_entity.pdbx_description
1 polymer ?
#
loop_
_entity_poly.entity_id
_entity_poly.type
_entity_poly.pdbx_seq_one_letter_code
_entity_poly.pdbx_strand_id
1 'polypeptide(L)'
;MLSSINQSNKKHLKEVNAEVGLIFNNVSNYPVHTTAKADQDAIYIEVWPPVIHLRELKALIDRGRELSDDKHVILSAYLPSFKQTEGYDQYDQTAAENGALLTMATIFASGGYHLLIGEENKVLTEAYYPSYGTMSNIFIEEVRKYYDFIVRYGKLLYDHQLVDLSFVYTGGINTEISFQGEAAYTPNGDVNTVWTMVKQLPDYQIIHLINLVGLEDDYWEHGKKQRPKKQKEITCTVLIEKEVNGVYLASPDFENTEPIKLNDQIVSHEHGKAIQFTIPTLSIWDMVYIEFVQ
;
A
#
# COMPACT_ATOMS: atom_id res chain seq x y z
N MET A 1 -24.17 17.64 -10.64
CA MET A 1 -23.92 18.96 -10.03
C MET A 1 -22.48 19.11 -9.53
N LEU A 2 -21.95 18.22 -8.68
CA LEU A 2 -20.56 18.34 -8.21
C LEU A 2 -19.50 18.14 -9.33
N SER A 3 -19.67 17.13 -10.18
CA SER A 3 -18.78 16.91 -11.34
C SER A 3 -18.74 18.12 -12.28
N SER A 4 -19.90 18.73 -12.57
CA SER A 4 -19.99 19.93 -13.42
C SER A 4 -19.34 21.16 -12.77
N ILE A 5 -19.39 21.29 -11.44
CA ILE A 5 -18.69 22.38 -10.72
C ILE A 5 -17.18 22.20 -10.84
N ASN A 6 -16.64 21.00 -10.61
CA ASN A 6 -15.20 20.76 -10.72
C ASN A 6 -14.69 21.00 -12.15
N GLN A 7 -15.42 20.54 -13.18
CA GLN A 7 -15.08 20.83 -14.58
C GLN A 7 -15.09 22.32 -14.89
N SER A 8 -16.14 23.04 -14.46
CA SER A 8 -16.23 24.49 -14.68
C SER A 8 -15.12 25.25 -13.96
N ASN A 9 -14.81 24.86 -12.72
CA ASN A 9 -13.77 25.48 -11.91
C ASN A 9 -12.39 25.23 -12.51
N LYS A 10 -12.06 23.99 -12.89
CA LYS A 10 -10.77 23.67 -13.51
C LYS A 10 -10.56 24.47 -14.80
N LYS A 11 -11.60 24.59 -15.64
CA LYS A 11 -11.54 25.40 -16.85
C LYS A 11 -11.22 26.86 -16.54
N HIS A 12 -11.92 27.47 -15.59
CA HIS A 12 -11.69 28.88 -15.24
C HIS A 12 -10.32 29.10 -14.57
N LEU A 13 -9.87 28.14 -13.74
CA LEU A 13 -8.54 28.19 -13.13
C LEU A 13 -7.44 28.10 -14.20
N LYS A 14 -7.61 27.26 -15.23
CA LYS A 14 -6.66 27.14 -16.35
C LYS A 14 -6.54 28.43 -17.18
N GLU A 15 -7.56 29.29 -17.19
CA GLU A 15 -7.49 30.62 -17.84
C GLU A 15 -6.52 31.56 -17.10
N VAL A 16 -6.33 31.37 -15.78
CA VAL A 16 -5.43 32.17 -14.94
C VAL A 16 -4.04 31.52 -14.83
N ASN A 17 -3.99 30.20 -14.65
CA ASN A 17 -2.77 29.42 -14.58
C ASN A 17 -2.97 28.05 -15.25
N ALA A 18 -2.35 27.84 -16.42
CA ALA A 18 -2.48 26.61 -17.19
C ALA A 18 -2.01 25.35 -16.45
N GLU A 19 -1.06 25.51 -15.51
CA GLU A 19 -0.45 24.42 -14.73
C GLU A 19 -1.14 24.18 -13.38
N VAL A 20 -2.30 24.80 -13.14
CA VAL A 20 -3.01 24.69 -11.86
C VAL A 20 -3.45 23.24 -11.60
N GLY A 21 -3.09 22.71 -10.43
CA GLY A 21 -3.64 21.47 -9.89
C GLY A 21 -4.99 21.70 -9.19
N LEU A 22 -5.90 20.74 -9.30
CA LEU A 22 -7.20 20.69 -8.64
C LEU A 22 -7.44 19.26 -8.15
N ILE A 23 -7.65 19.15 -6.85
CA ILE A 23 -8.17 17.95 -6.20
C ILE A 23 -9.46 18.33 -5.47
N PHE A 24 -10.33 17.36 -5.28
CA PHE A 24 -11.57 17.52 -4.52
C PHE A 24 -11.57 16.54 -3.36
N ASN A 25 -11.95 17.02 -2.18
CA ASN A 25 -12.00 16.19 -0.98
C ASN A 25 -13.26 15.32 -0.92
N ASN A 26 -13.09 14.01 -1.09
CA ASN A 26 -14.15 13.02 -0.89
C ASN A 26 -14.10 12.47 0.54
N VAL A 27 -14.92 13.01 1.44
CA VAL A 27 -14.98 12.57 2.84
C VAL A 27 -15.55 11.14 2.89
N SER A 28 -14.77 10.21 3.45
CA SER A 28 -15.08 8.78 3.51
C SER A 28 -15.57 8.20 2.17
N ASN A 29 -14.90 8.60 1.09
CA ASN A 29 -15.17 8.17 -0.29
C ASN A 29 -16.46 8.74 -0.90
N TYR A 30 -17.23 9.57 -0.20
CA TYR A 30 -18.37 10.24 -0.79
C TYR A 30 -17.99 11.65 -1.27
N PRO A 31 -18.34 12.07 -2.51
CA PRO A 31 -19.05 11.34 -3.57
C PRO A 31 -18.11 10.88 -4.70
N VAL A 32 -17.18 9.95 -4.43
CA VAL A 32 -16.15 9.52 -5.41
C VAL A 32 -16.72 9.07 -6.74
N HIS A 33 -17.87 8.39 -6.72
CA HIS A 33 -18.58 7.91 -7.92
C HIS A 33 -18.99 9.05 -8.87
N THR A 34 -19.10 10.27 -8.37
CA THR A 34 -19.38 11.48 -9.15
C THR A 34 -18.09 12.24 -9.51
N THR A 35 -17.15 12.34 -8.57
CA THR A 35 -15.97 13.22 -8.69
C THR A 35 -14.80 12.57 -9.43
N ALA A 36 -14.67 11.24 -9.38
CA ALA A 36 -13.59 10.51 -10.04
C ALA A 36 -13.48 10.82 -11.54
N LYS A 37 -14.62 11.02 -12.22
CA LYS A 37 -14.70 11.37 -13.65
C LYS A 37 -14.66 12.86 -13.96
N ALA A 38 -14.60 13.73 -12.95
CA ALA A 38 -14.51 15.18 -13.15
C ALA A 38 -13.09 15.59 -13.62
N ASP A 39 -12.87 16.81 -14.13
CA ASP A 39 -11.53 17.29 -14.52
C ASP A 39 -10.69 17.70 -13.28
N GLN A 40 -10.36 16.72 -12.43
CA GLN A 40 -9.46 16.81 -11.27
C GLN A 40 -8.23 15.94 -11.53
N ASP A 41 -7.04 16.33 -11.05
CA ASP A 41 -5.78 15.65 -11.39
C ASP A 41 -5.52 14.39 -10.56
N ALA A 42 -6.12 14.30 -9.39
CA ALA A 42 -6.06 13.11 -8.52
C ALA A 42 -7.38 12.93 -7.77
N ILE A 43 -7.64 11.71 -7.32
CA ILE A 43 -8.70 11.43 -6.36
C ILE A 43 -8.13 11.63 -4.96
N TYR A 44 -8.69 12.58 -4.21
CA TYR A 44 -8.36 12.76 -2.80
C TYR A 44 -9.51 12.28 -1.92
N ILE A 45 -9.19 11.48 -0.91
CA ILE A 45 -10.15 10.91 0.03
C ILE A 45 -9.67 11.20 1.45
N GLU A 46 -10.44 11.95 2.21
CA GLU A 46 -10.26 12.09 3.66
C GLU A 46 -10.97 10.92 4.35
N VAL A 47 -10.21 10.08 5.06
CA VAL A 47 -10.72 8.82 5.61
C VAL A 47 -11.20 9.03 7.04
N TRP A 48 -12.44 8.63 7.32
CA TRP A 48 -13.03 8.66 8.65
C TRP A 48 -13.77 7.35 8.98
N PRO A 49 -13.98 7.02 10.27
CA PRO A 49 -14.92 5.99 10.69
C PRO A 49 -16.27 6.13 9.97
N PRO A 50 -16.89 5.02 9.54
CA PRO A 50 -16.63 3.65 9.96
C PRO A 50 -15.52 2.90 9.20
N VAL A 51 -14.75 3.57 8.33
CA VAL A 51 -13.56 2.95 7.69
C VAL A 51 -12.43 2.91 8.72
N ILE A 52 -12.19 1.76 9.33
CA ILE A 52 -11.24 1.62 10.45
C ILE A 52 -10.20 0.52 10.22
N HIS A 53 -10.46 -0.45 9.35
CA HIS A 53 -9.55 -1.56 9.10
C HIS A 53 -8.57 -1.27 7.95
N LEU A 54 -7.34 -1.80 8.03
CA LEU A 54 -6.33 -1.69 6.96
C LEU A 54 -6.87 -2.15 5.60
N ARG A 55 -7.61 -3.26 5.55
CA ARG A 55 -8.24 -3.76 4.31
C ARG A 55 -9.23 -2.78 3.67
N GLU A 56 -9.86 -1.93 4.47
CA GLU A 56 -10.82 -0.96 3.95
C GLU A 56 -10.12 0.21 3.27
N LEU A 57 -8.90 0.58 3.72
CA LEU A 57 -8.05 1.54 2.99
C LEU A 57 -7.74 1.05 1.57
N LYS A 58 -7.41 -0.24 1.43
CA LYS A 58 -7.25 -0.87 0.11
C LYS A 58 -8.53 -0.74 -0.71
N ALA A 59 -9.68 -1.09 -0.14
CA ALA A 59 -10.97 -1.00 -0.84
C ALA A 59 -11.29 0.42 -1.32
N LEU A 60 -10.92 1.46 -0.55
CA LEU A 60 -11.05 2.85 -0.99
C LEU A 60 -10.17 3.17 -2.20
N ILE A 61 -8.92 2.71 -2.20
CA ILE A 61 -7.96 2.91 -3.29
C ILE A 61 -8.42 2.18 -4.55
N ASP A 62 -8.77 0.90 -4.43
CA ASP A 62 -9.26 0.08 -5.53
C ASP A 62 -10.50 0.74 -6.16
N ARG A 63 -11.45 1.17 -5.33
CA ARG A 63 -12.68 1.79 -5.81
C ARG A 63 -12.43 3.13 -6.49
N GLY A 64 -11.50 3.94 -5.95
CA GLY A 64 -11.09 5.19 -6.57
C GLY A 64 -10.50 4.94 -7.96
N ARG A 65 -9.55 4.00 -8.06
CA ARG A 65 -8.91 3.62 -9.33
C ARG A 65 -9.91 3.08 -10.34
N GLU A 66 -10.80 2.17 -9.95
CA GLU A 66 -11.84 1.58 -10.81
C GLU A 66 -12.78 2.64 -11.39
N LEU A 67 -13.09 3.68 -10.62
CA LEU A 67 -14.00 4.75 -11.03
C LEU A 67 -13.32 5.84 -11.86
N SER A 68 -11.99 5.96 -11.78
CA SER A 68 -11.21 6.92 -12.56
C SER A 68 -10.63 6.28 -13.81
N ASP A 69 -10.77 6.97 -14.93
CA ASP A 69 -10.00 6.67 -16.14
C ASP A 69 -8.57 7.22 -15.96
N ASP A 70 -7.74 6.54 -15.16
CA ASP A 70 -6.29 6.81 -14.96
C ASP A 70 -5.92 7.90 -13.94
N LYS A 71 -6.54 7.94 -12.75
CA LYS A 71 -6.12 8.86 -11.68
C LYS A 71 -5.51 8.15 -10.50
N HIS A 72 -4.45 8.74 -9.96
CA HIS A 72 -3.90 8.32 -8.68
C HIS A 72 -4.86 8.66 -7.54
N VAL A 73 -4.84 7.82 -6.50
CA VAL A 73 -5.64 8.00 -5.29
C VAL A 73 -4.73 8.42 -4.14
N ILE A 74 -5.07 9.52 -3.50
CA ILE A 74 -4.40 10.07 -2.32
C ILE A 74 -5.36 9.92 -1.14
N LEU A 75 -4.95 9.20 -0.11
CA LEU A 75 -5.68 9.11 1.14
C LEU A 75 -5.10 10.11 2.15
N SER A 76 -6.00 10.79 2.85
CA SER A 76 -5.69 11.48 4.10
C SER A 76 -6.30 10.66 5.23
N ALA A 77 -5.54 9.67 5.69
CA ALA A 77 -5.85 8.83 6.84
C ALA A 77 -5.01 9.30 8.04
N TYR A 78 -5.56 10.21 8.84
CA TYR A 78 -4.84 10.88 9.94
C TYR A 78 -4.50 9.90 11.06
N LEU A 79 -3.33 10.01 11.69
CA LEU A 79 -2.92 9.06 12.74
C LEU A 79 -3.10 9.66 14.15
N PRO A 80 -4.29 9.52 14.78
CA PRO A 80 -4.52 10.06 16.13
C PRO A 80 -3.62 9.41 17.19
N SER A 81 -3.04 8.24 16.93
CA SER A 81 -2.04 7.60 17.79
C SER A 81 -0.80 8.47 18.05
N PHE A 82 -0.52 9.45 17.20
CA PHE A 82 0.55 10.43 17.40
C PHE A 82 0.16 11.64 18.27
N LYS A 83 -1.11 11.76 18.68
CA LYS A 83 -1.61 12.92 19.42
C LYS A 83 -1.16 12.88 20.87
N GLN A 84 -0.39 13.90 21.27
CA GLN A 84 0.05 14.10 22.64
C GLN A 84 -0.98 14.97 23.38
N THR A 85 -1.90 14.36 24.12
CA THR A 85 -2.87 15.09 24.97
C THR A 85 -2.69 14.76 26.43
N GLU A 86 -2.60 15.79 27.27
CA GLU A 86 -2.65 15.64 28.73
C GLU A 86 -3.97 14.95 29.15
N GLY A 87 -3.89 13.89 29.96
CA GLY A 87 -5.06 13.20 30.52
C GLY A 87 -5.61 12.03 29.69
N TYR A 88 -5.06 11.76 28.50
CA TYR A 88 -5.19 10.44 27.88
C TYR A 88 -4.02 9.58 28.37
N ASP A 89 -4.32 8.55 29.14
CA ASP A 89 -3.33 7.51 29.45
C ASP A 89 -2.92 6.85 28.12
N GLN A 90 -1.61 6.84 27.84
CA GLN A 90 -0.92 6.03 26.82
C GLN A 90 -0.66 6.65 25.44
N TYR A 91 -0.19 7.91 25.35
CA TYR A 91 0.69 8.22 24.22
C TYR A 91 1.95 7.34 24.32
N ASP A 92 2.14 6.47 23.34
CA ASP A 92 3.35 5.68 23.15
C ASP A 92 3.87 5.94 21.75
N GLN A 93 4.98 6.67 21.67
CA GLN A 93 5.60 7.04 20.41
C GLN A 93 6.01 5.81 19.60
N THR A 94 6.56 4.79 20.24
CA THR A 94 7.00 3.57 19.52
C THR A 94 5.79 2.85 18.94
N ALA A 95 4.69 2.80 19.69
CA ALA A 95 3.47 2.17 19.20
C ALA A 95 2.87 2.94 18.01
N ALA A 96 2.81 4.27 18.10
CA ALA A 96 2.32 5.12 17.01
C ALA A 96 3.13 4.93 15.72
N GLU A 97 4.46 4.91 15.84
CA GLU A 97 5.40 4.71 14.72
C GLU A 97 5.26 3.31 14.08
N ASN A 98 5.09 2.25 14.88
CA ASN A 98 4.83 0.91 14.36
C ASN A 98 3.52 0.84 13.57
N GLY A 99 2.44 1.48 14.06
CA GLY A 99 1.15 1.54 13.37
C GLY A 99 1.20 2.35 12.08
N ALA A 100 1.98 3.43 12.05
CA ALA A 100 2.18 4.23 10.85
C ALA A 100 2.84 3.45 9.72
N LEU A 101 3.89 2.66 9.99
CA LEU A 101 4.56 1.85 8.97
C LEU A 101 3.59 0.84 8.33
N LEU A 102 2.76 0.17 9.13
CA LEU A 102 1.74 -0.77 8.63
C LEU A 102 0.68 -0.08 7.77
N THR A 103 0.26 1.12 8.17
CA THR A 103 -0.70 1.93 7.41
C THR A 103 -0.09 2.38 6.08
N MET A 104 1.15 2.89 6.09
CA MET A 104 1.87 3.27 4.88
C MET A 104 2.10 2.07 3.95
N ALA A 105 2.60 0.94 4.47
CA ALA A 105 2.76 -0.30 3.70
C ALA A 105 1.45 -0.70 3.00
N THR A 106 0.34 -0.65 3.74
CA THR A 106 -0.99 -0.99 3.21
C THR A 106 -1.41 -0.04 2.09
N ILE A 107 -1.33 1.27 2.31
CA ILE A 107 -1.73 2.27 1.31
C ILE A 107 -0.84 2.16 0.05
N PHE A 108 0.47 2.03 0.24
CA PHE A 108 1.43 2.01 -0.87
C PHE A 108 1.36 0.71 -1.67
N ALA A 109 1.31 -0.46 -1.02
CA ALA A 109 1.11 -1.74 -1.70
C ALA A 109 -0.24 -1.82 -2.43
N SER A 110 -1.28 -1.15 -1.91
CA SER A 110 -2.58 -1.03 -2.58
C SER A 110 -2.52 -0.13 -3.83
N GLY A 111 -1.47 0.70 -3.98
CA GLY A 111 -1.29 1.60 -5.11
C GLY A 111 -1.92 2.99 -4.89
N GLY A 112 -2.04 3.41 -3.62
CA GLY A 112 -2.40 4.77 -3.24
C GLY A 112 -1.21 5.54 -2.65
N TYR A 113 -1.42 6.85 -2.45
CA TYR A 113 -0.51 7.75 -1.74
C TYR A 113 -1.12 8.18 -0.40
N HIS A 114 -0.27 8.58 0.56
CA HIS A 114 -0.70 8.98 1.90
C HIS A 114 -0.31 10.42 2.18
N LEU A 115 -1.28 11.35 2.21
CA LEU A 115 -1.03 12.71 2.66
C LEU A 115 -1.02 12.73 4.19
N LEU A 116 0.16 12.58 4.78
CA LEU A 116 0.32 12.49 6.24
C LEU A 116 1.42 13.39 6.81
N ILE A 117 2.49 13.63 6.06
CA ILE A 117 3.71 14.27 6.58
C ILE A 117 3.82 15.70 6.03
N GLY A 118 4.25 16.63 6.88
CA GLY A 118 4.48 18.02 6.51
C GLY A 118 5.40 18.76 7.48
N GLU A 119 5.78 19.98 7.09
CA GLU A 119 6.63 20.88 7.88
C GLU A 119 7.94 20.19 8.35
N GLU A 120 8.41 20.49 9.55
CA GLU A 120 9.63 19.93 10.15
C GLU A 120 9.45 18.47 10.61
N ASN A 121 9.24 17.55 9.66
CA ASN A 121 9.05 16.12 9.89
C ASN A 121 7.88 15.83 10.87
N LYS A 122 6.75 16.52 10.68
CA LYS A 122 5.55 16.35 11.51
C LYS A 122 4.54 15.41 10.85
N VAL A 123 3.69 14.81 11.68
CA VAL A 123 2.65 13.84 11.27
C VAL A 123 1.29 14.43 11.57
N LEU A 124 0.38 14.40 10.59
CA LEU A 124 -1.00 14.83 10.78
C LEU A 124 -1.75 13.84 11.67
N THR A 125 -2.29 14.33 12.79
CA THR A 125 -3.09 13.55 13.75
C THR A 125 -4.59 13.71 13.54
N GLU A 126 -5.01 14.77 12.85
CA GLU A 126 -6.41 15.12 12.55
C GLU A 126 -6.50 16.11 11.39
N ALA A 127 -7.72 16.47 10.98
CA ALA A 127 -7.96 17.39 9.87
C ALA A 127 -7.52 18.84 10.13
N TYR A 128 -7.33 19.23 11.40
CA TYR A 128 -6.74 20.52 11.75
C TYR A 128 -5.22 20.42 11.71
N TYR A 129 -4.61 20.69 10.55
CA TYR A 129 -3.17 20.44 10.29
C TYR A 129 -2.19 21.11 11.27
N PRO A 130 -2.48 22.27 11.89
CA PRO A 130 -1.63 22.80 12.96
C PRO A 130 -1.58 21.93 14.21
N SER A 131 -2.51 20.97 14.37
CA SER A 131 -2.40 19.87 15.34
C SER A 131 -1.62 18.72 14.70
N TYR A 132 -0.45 18.44 15.27
CA TYR A 132 0.48 17.47 14.72
C TYR A 132 1.16 16.65 15.80
N GLY A 133 1.64 15.49 15.39
CA GLY A 133 2.55 14.65 16.13
C GLY A 133 4.00 14.82 15.70
N THR A 134 4.90 14.23 16.48
CA THR A 134 6.35 14.23 16.23
C THR A 134 6.84 12.84 15.90
N MET A 135 7.83 12.76 15.01
CA MET A 135 8.53 11.51 14.69
C MET A 135 9.87 11.42 15.44
N SER A 136 10.25 10.21 15.85
CA SER A 136 11.60 9.91 16.32
C SER A 136 12.58 9.97 15.16
N ASN A 137 13.87 10.20 15.44
CA ASN A 137 14.88 10.23 14.38
C ASN A 137 14.98 8.90 13.61
N ILE A 138 14.79 7.78 14.31
CA ILE A 138 14.78 6.44 13.71
C ILE A 138 13.59 6.32 12.76
N PHE A 139 12.40 6.72 13.20
CA PHE A 139 11.21 6.64 12.37
C PHE A 139 11.26 7.59 11.17
N ILE A 140 11.91 8.76 11.28
CA ILE A 140 12.15 9.65 10.13
C ILE A 140 12.95 8.93 9.04
N GLU A 141 13.96 8.14 9.41
CA GLU A 141 14.75 7.36 8.46
C GLU A 141 13.93 6.24 7.82
N GLU A 142 13.07 5.57 8.59
CA GLU A 142 12.16 4.54 8.07
C GLU A 142 11.12 5.13 7.11
N VAL A 143 10.49 6.24 7.48
CA VAL A 143 9.58 6.98 6.62
C VAL A 143 10.28 7.39 5.34
N ARG A 144 11.50 7.92 5.40
CA ARG A 144 12.26 8.25 4.19
C ARG A 144 12.45 7.03 3.29
N LYS A 145 12.81 5.88 3.84
CA LYS A 145 12.94 4.63 3.07
C LYS A 145 11.63 4.21 2.40
N TYR A 146 10.50 4.33 3.11
CA TYR A 146 9.18 4.06 2.53
C TYR A 146 8.85 5.00 1.36
N TYR A 147 9.13 6.30 1.48
CA TYR A 147 8.91 7.26 0.41
C TYR A 147 9.89 7.09 -0.77
N ASP A 148 11.16 6.80 -0.50
CA ASP A 148 12.15 6.49 -1.54
C ASP A 148 11.78 5.21 -2.30
N PHE A 149 11.24 4.21 -1.60
CA PHE A 149 10.78 2.95 -2.19
C PHE A 149 9.64 3.19 -3.17
N ILE A 150 8.62 3.96 -2.79
CA ILE A 150 7.48 4.22 -3.68
C ILE A 150 7.85 5.07 -4.89
N VAL A 151 8.86 5.94 -4.78
CA VAL A 151 9.40 6.69 -5.92
C VAL A 151 10.16 5.74 -6.84
N ARG A 152 11.07 4.92 -6.30
CA ARG A 152 11.89 3.97 -7.08
C ARG A 152 11.05 2.97 -7.85
N TYR A 153 10.04 2.40 -7.20
CA TYR A 153 9.19 1.35 -7.77
C TYR A 153 7.84 1.86 -8.29
N GLY A 154 7.74 3.16 -8.59
CA GLY A 154 6.48 3.79 -8.97
C GLY A 154 5.75 3.11 -10.13
N LYS A 155 6.49 2.58 -11.12
CA LYS A 155 5.90 1.78 -12.23
C LYS A 155 5.20 0.51 -11.70
N LEU A 156 5.81 -0.21 -10.77
CA LEU A 156 5.25 -1.47 -10.25
C LEU A 156 4.13 -1.26 -9.24
N LEU A 157 4.03 -0.06 -8.65
CA LEU A 157 3.03 0.28 -7.63
C LEU A 157 1.82 1.04 -8.19
N TYR A 158 2.06 1.93 -9.16
CA TYR A 158 1.10 2.99 -9.53
C TYR A 158 0.74 3.06 -11.00
N ASP A 159 1.33 2.24 -11.87
CA ASP A 159 0.94 2.19 -13.29
C ASP A 159 -0.57 1.89 -13.42
N HIS A 160 -1.24 2.62 -14.30
CA HIS A 160 -2.69 2.53 -14.48
C HIS A 160 -3.13 1.20 -15.09
N GLN A 161 -2.22 0.52 -15.79
CA GLN A 161 -2.46 -0.81 -16.37
C GLN A 161 -2.34 -1.96 -15.36
N LEU A 162 -1.98 -1.68 -14.10
CA LEU A 162 -1.91 -2.70 -13.06
C LEU A 162 -3.30 -3.33 -12.85
N VAL A 163 -3.37 -4.64 -13.06
CA VAL A 163 -4.55 -5.45 -12.74
C VAL A 163 -4.33 -6.13 -11.40
N ASP A 164 -5.29 -6.02 -10.48
CA ASP A 164 -5.27 -6.75 -9.21
C ASP A 164 -5.88 -8.15 -9.40
N LEU A 165 -5.11 -9.17 -9.06
CA LEU A 165 -5.45 -10.59 -9.18
C LEU A 165 -5.34 -11.30 -7.84
N SER A 166 -5.33 -10.56 -6.72
CA SER A 166 -5.10 -11.11 -5.38
C SER A 166 -6.07 -12.25 -5.04
N PHE A 167 -7.36 -12.04 -5.30
CA PHE A 167 -8.42 -13.04 -5.04
C PHE A 167 -8.52 -14.15 -6.09
N VAL A 168 -7.80 -14.03 -7.21
CA VAL A 168 -7.78 -15.02 -8.29
C VAL A 168 -6.57 -15.93 -8.17
N TYR A 169 -5.42 -15.42 -7.72
CA TYR A 169 -4.16 -16.18 -7.71
C TYR A 169 -3.70 -16.64 -6.34
N THR A 170 -4.27 -16.12 -5.23
CA THR A 170 -3.82 -16.49 -3.88
C THR A 170 -4.98 -16.86 -2.96
N GLY A 171 -4.70 -17.77 -2.02
CA GLY A 171 -5.62 -18.20 -0.98
C GLY A 171 -6.74 -19.12 -1.46
N GLY A 172 -7.41 -19.76 -0.51
CA GLY A 172 -8.56 -20.62 -0.78
C GLY A 172 -8.19 -21.83 -1.65
N ILE A 173 -8.83 -21.93 -2.82
CA ILE A 173 -8.64 -23.02 -3.80
C ILE A 173 -7.63 -22.67 -4.90
N ASN A 174 -7.12 -21.44 -4.92
CA ASN A 174 -6.25 -20.95 -5.99
C ASN A 174 -4.85 -21.55 -5.82
N THR A 175 -4.27 -22.06 -6.91
CA THR A 175 -2.96 -22.73 -6.92
C THR A 175 -1.92 -22.00 -7.75
N GLU A 176 -2.31 -20.92 -8.44
CA GLU A 176 -1.45 -20.12 -9.30
C GLU A 176 -0.28 -19.52 -8.54
N ILE A 177 -0.50 -19.03 -7.31
CA ILE A 177 0.54 -18.56 -6.41
C ILE A 177 0.33 -19.17 -5.02
N SER A 178 1.27 -20.00 -4.60
CA SER A 178 1.24 -20.64 -3.29
C SER A 178 2.46 -20.28 -2.45
N PHE A 179 2.25 -20.27 -1.14
CA PHE A 179 3.26 -19.91 -0.15
C PHE A 179 3.35 -20.99 0.93
N GLN A 180 4.57 -21.25 1.38
CA GLN A 180 4.86 -22.17 2.47
C GLN A 180 5.76 -21.45 3.48
N GLY A 181 5.35 -21.44 4.74
CA GLY A 181 6.10 -20.84 5.86
C GLY A 181 5.35 -21.03 7.17
N GLU A 182 5.74 -20.29 8.22
CA GLU A 182 5.14 -20.44 9.55
C GLU A 182 3.69 -19.91 9.65
N ALA A 183 3.35 -18.88 8.88
CA ALA A 183 2.05 -18.22 8.90
C ALA A 183 1.12 -18.69 7.77
N ALA A 184 -0.17 -18.34 7.88
CA ALA A 184 -1.11 -18.42 6.76
C ALA A 184 -0.90 -17.22 5.81
N TYR A 185 -1.06 -17.44 4.51
CA TYR A 185 -0.93 -16.43 3.46
C TYR A 185 -2.28 -16.23 2.79
N THR A 186 -2.87 -15.04 2.91
CA THR A 186 -4.27 -14.82 2.51
C THR A 186 -4.47 -13.45 1.85
N PRO A 187 -5.38 -13.33 0.87
CA PRO A 187 -5.66 -12.04 0.22
C PRO A 187 -6.59 -11.11 1.02
N ASN A 188 -7.09 -11.56 2.18
CA ASN A 188 -8.16 -10.87 2.93
C ASN A 188 -7.66 -9.76 3.86
N GLY A 189 -6.36 -9.74 4.20
CA GLY A 189 -5.80 -8.79 5.16
C GLY A 189 -6.19 -9.04 6.61
N ASP A 190 -6.43 -10.30 6.99
CA ASP A 190 -6.78 -10.67 8.35
C ASP A 190 -5.55 -10.66 9.28
N VAL A 191 -5.72 -10.23 10.53
CA VAL A 191 -4.67 -10.33 11.57
C VAL A 191 -4.19 -11.77 11.73
N ASN A 192 -2.94 -11.93 12.18
CA ASN A 192 -2.28 -13.24 12.31
C ASN A 192 -2.01 -13.97 10.99
N THR A 193 -2.09 -13.27 9.86
CA THR A 193 -1.73 -13.79 8.52
C THR A 193 -0.66 -12.92 7.87
N VAL A 194 -0.07 -13.41 6.79
CA VAL A 194 0.63 -12.58 5.80
C VAL A 194 -0.38 -12.23 4.71
N TRP A 195 -0.66 -10.95 4.56
CA TRP A 195 -1.57 -10.45 3.54
C TRP A 195 -0.88 -10.45 2.18
N THR A 196 -1.45 -11.21 1.24
CA THR A 196 -0.99 -11.30 -0.14
C THR A 196 -1.76 -10.32 -1.03
N MET A 197 -1.04 -9.46 -1.77
CA MET A 197 -1.62 -8.68 -2.86
C MET A 197 -0.89 -9.00 -4.15
N VAL A 198 -1.62 -9.41 -5.17
CA VAL A 198 -1.04 -9.84 -6.44
C VAL A 198 -1.48 -8.88 -7.52
N LYS A 199 -0.52 -8.27 -8.20
CA LYS A 199 -0.76 -7.36 -9.31
C LYS A 199 0.00 -7.81 -10.56
N GLN A 200 -0.50 -7.44 -11.72
CA GLN A 200 0.11 -7.80 -12.99
C GLN A 200 0.22 -6.61 -13.93
N LEU A 201 1.35 -6.53 -14.62
CA LEU A 201 1.59 -5.77 -15.85
C LEU A 201 1.92 -6.75 -16.98
N PRO A 202 1.91 -6.32 -18.26
CA PRO A 202 2.22 -7.22 -19.38
C PRO A 202 3.54 -8.01 -19.23
N ASP A 203 4.55 -7.36 -18.64
CA ASP A 203 5.92 -7.89 -18.50
C ASP A 203 6.28 -8.26 -17.04
N TYR A 204 5.37 -8.04 -16.07
CA TYR A 204 5.66 -8.26 -14.66
C TYR A 204 4.51 -8.96 -13.91
N GLN A 205 4.85 -9.96 -13.09
CA GLN A 205 4.00 -10.42 -12.00
C GLN A 205 4.54 -9.82 -10.69
N ILE A 206 3.71 -9.08 -9.97
CA ILE A 206 4.07 -8.38 -8.73
C ILE A 206 3.30 -9.01 -7.57
N ILE A 207 4.00 -9.30 -6.48
CA ILE A 207 3.47 -9.94 -5.28
C ILE A 207 3.91 -9.10 -4.08
N HIS A 208 2.96 -8.45 -3.43
CA HIS A 208 3.18 -7.80 -2.14
C HIS A 208 2.84 -8.75 -1.01
N LEU A 209 3.67 -8.75 0.03
CA LEU A 209 3.45 -9.45 1.29
C LEU A 209 3.47 -8.43 2.41
N ILE A 210 2.34 -8.23 3.08
CA ILE A 210 2.25 -7.41 4.31
C ILE A 210 2.11 -8.34 5.51
N ASN A 211 3.05 -8.26 6.43
CA ASN A 211 3.06 -9.11 7.61
C ASN A 211 2.11 -8.57 8.67
N LEU A 212 1.05 -9.31 8.99
CA LEU A 212 0.10 -8.98 10.06
C LEU A 212 0.19 -9.97 11.23
N VAL A 213 1.25 -10.79 11.27
CA VAL A 213 1.40 -11.87 12.24
C VAL A 213 1.71 -11.33 13.63
N GLY A 214 0.90 -11.69 14.63
CA GLY A 214 1.11 -11.29 16.02
C GLY A 214 0.68 -9.85 16.34
N LEU A 215 -0.05 -9.18 15.43
CA LEU A 215 -0.71 -7.91 15.70
C LEU A 215 -1.96 -8.12 16.56
N GLU A 216 -2.21 -7.14 17.44
CA GLU A 216 -3.38 -7.10 18.32
C GLU A 216 -4.69 -6.78 17.58
N ASP A 217 -4.60 -5.93 16.55
CA ASP A 217 -5.71 -5.51 15.70
C ASP A 217 -5.19 -4.97 14.35
N ASP A 218 -6.06 -4.88 13.35
CA ASP A 218 -5.80 -4.32 12.02
C ASP A 218 -6.36 -2.90 11.87
N TYR A 219 -6.60 -2.16 12.97
CA TYR A 219 -7.13 -0.80 12.87
C TYR A 219 -6.01 0.16 12.46
N TRP A 220 -6.22 0.93 11.41
CA TRP A 220 -5.16 1.76 10.82
C TRP A 220 -4.84 3.01 11.66
N GLU A 221 -5.80 3.49 12.47
CA GLU A 221 -5.61 4.66 13.33
C GLU A 221 -4.84 4.35 14.63
N HIS A 222 -4.81 3.08 15.03
CA HIS A 222 -4.17 2.61 16.26
C HIS A 222 -2.65 2.54 16.15
N GLY A 223 -1.96 2.92 17.22
CA GLY A 223 -0.57 2.51 17.44
C GLY A 223 -0.49 1.00 17.73
N LYS A 224 0.60 0.35 17.35
CA LYS A 224 0.84 -1.08 17.56
C LYS A 224 1.96 -1.29 18.57
N LYS A 225 1.67 -1.95 19.69
CA LYS A 225 2.62 -2.13 20.80
C LYS A 225 3.91 -2.81 20.37
N GLN A 226 3.82 -3.65 19.35
CA GLN A 226 4.95 -4.34 18.74
C GLN A 226 4.80 -4.36 17.22
N ARG A 227 5.93 -4.50 16.53
CA ARG A 227 5.94 -4.85 15.11
C ARG A 227 5.46 -6.29 14.92
N PRO A 228 4.98 -6.64 13.71
CA PRO A 228 4.65 -8.02 13.37
C PRO A 228 5.80 -8.99 13.69
N LYS A 229 5.46 -10.21 14.12
CA LYS A 229 6.44 -11.28 14.27
C LYS A 229 7.07 -11.54 12.91
N LYS A 230 8.40 -11.40 12.79
CA LYS A 230 9.13 -11.66 11.54
C LYS A 230 8.89 -13.08 11.05
N GLN A 231 8.63 -13.21 9.75
CA GLN A 231 8.54 -14.49 9.06
C GLN A 231 9.88 -14.77 8.37
N LYS A 232 10.21 -16.05 8.19
CA LYS A 232 11.50 -16.50 7.62
C LYS A 232 11.29 -17.64 6.65
N GLU A 233 12.21 -17.76 5.69
CA GLU A 233 12.28 -18.89 4.76
C GLU A 233 10.92 -19.20 4.09
N ILE A 234 10.29 -18.15 3.54
CA ILE A 234 9.00 -18.28 2.88
C ILE A 234 9.24 -18.81 1.48
N THR A 235 8.86 -20.05 1.23
CA THR A 235 8.92 -20.62 -0.13
C THR A 235 7.69 -20.16 -0.90
N CYS A 236 7.92 -19.50 -2.03
CA CYS A 236 6.87 -19.09 -2.96
C CYS A 236 6.97 -19.95 -4.22
N THR A 237 5.83 -20.44 -4.71
CA THR A 237 5.72 -21.16 -5.97
C THR A 237 4.68 -20.44 -6.84
N VAL A 238 5.09 -19.99 -8.02
CA VAL A 238 4.28 -19.18 -8.93
C VAL A 238 4.15 -19.92 -10.27
N LEU A 239 2.94 -20.25 -10.67
CA LEU A 239 2.64 -20.77 -12.01
C LEU A 239 3.08 -19.74 -13.06
N ILE A 240 3.80 -20.19 -14.08
CA ILE A 240 4.30 -19.32 -15.14
C ILE A 240 3.83 -19.79 -16.51
N GLU A 241 3.44 -18.82 -17.34
CA GLU A 241 3.04 -19.03 -18.74
C GLU A 241 4.09 -18.51 -19.73
N LYS A 242 5.01 -17.67 -19.25
CA LYS A 242 6.09 -17.04 -20.02
C LYS A 242 7.44 -17.42 -19.45
N GLU A 243 8.48 -17.27 -20.27
CA GLU A 243 9.86 -17.39 -19.81
C GLU A 243 10.18 -16.25 -18.82
N VAL A 244 10.88 -16.58 -17.74
CA VAL A 244 11.24 -15.63 -16.67
C VAL A 244 12.67 -15.13 -16.89
N ASN A 245 12.84 -13.81 -16.92
CA ASN A 245 14.15 -13.16 -16.95
C ASN A 245 14.81 -13.10 -15.55
N GLY A 246 14.00 -12.90 -14.52
CA GLY A 246 14.46 -12.98 -13.14
C GLY A 246 13.37 -12.73 -12.11
N VAL A 247 13.64 -13.19 -10.89
CA VAL A 247 12.83 -12.90 -9.70
C VAL A 247 13.60 -11.95 -8.80
N TYR A 248 12.94 -10.88 -8.38
CA TYR A 248 13.56 -9.81 -7.59
C TYR A 248 12.74 -9.50 -6.35
N LEU A 249 13.41 -9.38 -5.21
CA LEU A 249 12.85 -9.01 -3.93
C LEU A 249 13.28 -7.58 -3.58
N ALA A 250 12.33 -6.74 -3.22
CA ALA A 250 12.60 -5.39 -2.73
C ALA A 250 11.70 -5.08 -1.53
N SER A 251 12.22 -4.30 -0.58
CA SER A 251 11.46 -3.89 0.61
C SER A 251 11.95 -2.53 1.09
N PRO A 252 11.07 -1.64 1.60
CA PRO A 252 11.50 -0.46 2.34
C PRO A 252 12.03 -0.79 3.75
N ASP A 253 11.85 -2.01 4.24
CA ASP A 253 12.35 -2.47 5.54
C ASP A 253 13.83 -2.89 5.49
N PHE A 254 14.41 -3.02 4.29
CA PHE A 254 15.83 -3.30 4.11
C PHE A 254 16.69 -2.05 4.39
N GLU A 255 18.01 -2.25 4.49
CA GLU A 255 18.96 -1.15 4.67
C GLU A 255 18.97 -0.20 3.47
N ASN A 256 18.78 -0.73 2.25
CA ASN A 256 18.60 0.04 1.04
C ASN A 256 17.37 -0.46 0.26
N THR A 257 16.84 0.38 -0.61
CA THR A 257 15.66 0.04 -1.44
C THR A 257 16.05 -0.69 -2.73
N GLU A 258 17.28 -1.20 -2.86
CA GLU A 258 17.73 -1.90 -4.06
C GLU A 258 17.12 -3.30 -4.14
N PRO A 259 16.79 -3.77 -5.36
CA PRO A 259 16.23 -5.10 -5.51
C PRO A 259 17.33 -6.15 -5.38
N ILE A 260 17.03 -7.23 -4.66
CA ILE A 260 17.87 -8.41 -4.54
C ILE A 260 17.36 -9.44 -5.55
N LYS A 261 18.21 -9.87 -6.49
CA LYS A 261 17.88 -11.01 -7.35
C LYS A 261 17.85 -12.28 -6.51
N LEU A 262 16.72 -12.97 -6.48
CA LEU A 262 16.56 -14.23 -5.77
C LEU A 262 17.10 -15.38 -6.63
N ASN A 263 17.58 -16.43 -5.95
CA ASN A 263 17.77 -17.71 -6.61
C ASN A 263 16.40 -18.34 -6.82
N ASP A 264 16.15 -18.77 -8.05
CA ASP A 264 14.92 -19.40 -8.46
C ASP A 264 15.20 -20.72 -9.20
N GLN A 265 14.19 -21.57 -9.26
CA GLN A 265 14.22 -22.81 -10.01
C GLN A 265 12.87 -23.09 -10.66
N ILE A 266 12.91 -23.67 -11.85
CA ILE A 266 11.70 -24.15 -12.53
C ILE A 266 11.32 -25.52 -11.95
N VAL A 267 10.07 -25.64 -11.51
CA VAL A 267 9.49 -26.86 -10.94
C VAL A 267 8.24 -27.28 -11.72
N SER A 268 7.88 -28.56 -11.65
CA SER A 268 6.63 -29.05 -12.22
C SER A 268 5.44 -28.59 -11.38
N HIS A 269 4.36 -28.16 -12.04
CA HIS A 269 3.08 -27.82 -11.43
C HIS A 269 1.96 -28.64 -12.07
N GLU A 270 0.85 -28.85 -11.36
CA GLU A 270 -0.32 -29.58 -11.90
C GLU A 270 -0.88 -28.96 -13.18
N HIS A 271 -0.70 -27.64 -13.33
CA HIS A 271 -1.15 -26.84 -14.46
C HIS A 271 -0.03 -26.40 -15.41
N GLY A 272 1.17 -26.97 -15.30
CA GLY A 272 2.29 -26.67 -16.21
C GLY A 272 3.62 -26.55 -15.51
N LYS A 273 4.30 -25.41 -15.70
CA LYS A 273 5.57 -25.08 -15.04
C LYS A 273 5.35 -23.98 -14.04
N ALA A 274 6.01 -24.07 -12.90
CA ALA A 274 6.08 -22.99 -11.93
C ALA A 274 7.53 -22.58 -11.71
N ILE A 275 7.72 -21.33 -11.27
CA ILE A 275 8.97 -20.85 -10.72
C ILE A 275 8.87 -20.88 -9.19
N GLN A 276 9.90 -21.39 -8.54
CA GLN A 276 9.98 -21.48 -7.09
C GLN A 276 11.21 -20.72 -6.59
N PHE A 277 11.01 -19.93 -5.54
CA PHE A 277 12.06 -19.15 -4.88
C PHE A 277 11.76 -19.00 -3.38
N THR A 278 12.74 -18.55 -2.62
CA THR A 278 12.61 -18.36 -1.16
C THR A 278 12.84 -16.90 -0.78
N ILE A 279 11.90 -16.33 -0.02
CA ILE A 279 12.06 -15.03 0.62
C ILE A 279 12.68 -15.27 2.01
N PRO A 280 13.90 -14.76 2.27
CA PRO A 280 14.65 -15.13 3.47
C PRO A 280 14.02 -14.58 4.76
N THR A 281 13.53 -13.35 4.72
CA THR A 281 12.87 -12.70 5.84
C THR A 281 11.82 -11.73 5.35
N LEU A 282 10.70 -11.67 6.06
CA LEU A 282 9.65 -10.66 5.90
C LEU A 282 9.44 -9.96 7.25
N SER A 283 9.62 -8.63 7.25
CA SER A 283 9.43 -7.80 8.45
C SER A 283 8.03 -7.20 8.50
N ILE A 284 7.77 -6.13 7.73
CA ILE A 284 6.47 -5.47 7.60
C ILE A 284 5.97 -5.64 6.17
N TRP A 285 6.76 -5.23 5.17
CA TRP A 285 6.34 -5.22 3.77
C TRP A 285 7.46 -5.62 2.82
N ASP A 286 7.22 -6.67 2.04
CA ASP A 286 8.06 -7.03 0.90
C ASP A 286 7.27 -6.95 -0.41
N MET A 287 7.96 -6.58 -1.48
CA MET A 287 7.49 -6.68 -2.85
C MET A 287 8.42 -7.62 -3.62
N VAL A 288 7.86 -8.71 -4.14
CA VAL A 288 8.51 -9.52 -5.15
C VAL A 288 7.97 -9.11 -6.51
N TYR A 289 8.84 -8.97 -7.50
CA TYR A 289 8.44 -8.87 -8.89
C TYR A 289 9.20 -9.89 -9.74
N ILE A 290 8.45 -10.57 -10.60
CA ILE A 290 8.95 -11.53 -11.58
C ILE A 290 8.91 -10.80 -12.92
N GLU A 291 10.06 -10.68 -13.57
CA GLU A 291 10.18 -10.08 -14.89
C GLU A 291 10.13 -11.18 -15.95
N PHE A 292 9.24 -11.04 -16.92
CA PHE A 292 9.10 -11.98 -18.04
C PHE A 292 9.89 -11.52 -19.26
N VAL A 293 10.30 -12.48 -20.10
CA VAL A 293 10.87 -12.17 -21.42
C VAL A 293 9.77 -11.60 -22.32
N GLN A 294 10.08 -10.48 -23.01
CA GLN A 294 9.18 -9.80 -23.96
C GLN A 294 8.99 -10.58 -25.25
#